data_AF-A0A352NUC3-F1
#
_entry.id   AF-A0A352NUC3-F1
#
_cell.length_a   1.000
_cell.length_b   1.000
_cell.length_c   1.000
_cell.angle_alpha   90.00
_cell.angle_beta   90.00
_cell.angle_gamma   90.00
#
_symmetry.space_group_name_H-M   'P 1'
#
loop_
_entity.id
_entity.type
_entity.pdbx_description
1 polymer ?
#
loop_
_entity_poly.entity_id
_entity_poly.type
_entity_poly.pdbx_seq_one_letter_code
_entity_poly.pdbx_strand_id
1 'polypeptide(L)' 'MGKINQQNSLYEQFLKYSYWDLKELFKKAKTKEEQDFYMDLSNRILQKE' A
#
# COMPACT_ATOMS: atom_id res chain seq x y z
N MET A 1 -14.46 28.06 9.45
CA MET A 1 -13.16 27.39 9.68
C MET A 1 -13.08 26.16 8.78
N GLY A 2 -12.46 26.29 7.60
CA GLY A 2 -12.27 25.16 6.69
C GLY A 2 -11.20 24.23 7.23
N LYS A 3 -11.58 23.01 7.64
CA LYS A 3 -10.62 21.95 7.98
C LYS A 3 -10.44 21.04 6.77
N ILE A 4 -9.66 21.50 5.81
CA ILE A 4 -9.05 20.64 4.79
C ILE A 4 -7.62 20.45 5.27
N ASN A 5 -7.28 19.29 5.84
CA ASN A 5 -5.90 18.79 5.99
C ASN A 5 -5.91 17.38 6.63
N GLN A 6 -6.75 16.48 6.11
CA GLN A 6 -6.46 15.05 6.20
C GLN A 6 -5.99 14.64 4.81
N GLN A 7 -4.73 14.93 4.50
CA GLN A 7 -4.03 14.24 3.41
C GLN A 7 -3.83 12.79 3.86
N ASN A 8 -4.92 12.02 3.99
CA ASN A 8 -4.86 10.56 4.02
C ASN A 8 -4.45 10.12 2.62
N SER A 9 -3.19 10.35 2.25
CA SER A 9 -2.70 9.97 0.94
C SER A 9 -2.98 8.48 0.78
N LEU A 10 -3.31 8.06 -0.45
CA LEU A 10 -3.58 6.66 -0.74
C LEU A 10 -2.43 5.77 -0.21
N TYR A 11 -1.20 6.29 -0.27
CA TYR A 11 0.00 5.71 0.31
C TYR A 11 -0.04 5.51 1.84
N GLU A 12 -0.49 6.50 2.62
CA GLU A 12 -0.63 6.36 4.08
C GLU A 12 -1.71 5.36 4.48
N GLN A 13 -2.77 5.24 3.68
CA GLN A 13 -3.78 4.20 3.88
C GLN A 13 -3.18 2.82 3.63
N PHE A 14 -2.32 2.71 2.61
CA PHE A 14 -1.61 1.49 2.27
C PHE A 14 -0.55 1.07 3.31
N LEU A 15 0.07 2.01 4.02
CA LEU A 15 0.99 1.72 5.12
C LEU A 15 0.32 1.10 6.36
N LYS A 16 -1.01 1.17 6.47
CA LYS A 16 -1.76 0.51 7.55
C LYS A 16 -2.01 -0.98 7.28
N TYR A 17 -1.82 -1.43 6.04
CA TYR A 17 -1.96 -2.83 5.68
C TYR A 17 -0.74 -3.62 6.15
N SER A 18 -0.98 -4.82 6.67
CA SER A 18 0.10 -5.72 7.00
C SER A 18 0.73 -6.29 5.72
N TYR A 19 1.96 -6.80 5.82
CA TYR A 19 2.58 -7.52 4.73
C TYR A 19 1.70 -8.66 4.18
N TRP A 20 0.92 -9.33 5.05
CA TRP A 20 -0.01 -10.37 4.66
C TRP A 20 -1.16 -9.86 3.80
N ASP A 21 -1.69 -8.67 4.11
CA ASP A 21 -2.75 -8.07 3.31
C ASP A 21 -2.24 -7.61 1.94
N LEU A 22 -1.03 -7.04 1.87
CA LEU A 22 -0.41 -6.68 0.60
C LEU A 22 -0.13 -7.92 -0.26
N LYS A 23 0.26 -9.03 0.36
CA LYS A 23 0.44 -10.31 -0.33
C LYS A 23 -0.87 -10.89 -0.86
N GLU A 24 -1.99 -10.71 -0.16
CA GLU A 24 -3.32 -11.04 -0.68
C GLU A 24 -3.71 -10.16 -1.87
N LEU A 25 -3.47 -8.84 -1.77
CA LEU A 25 -3.76 -7.89 -2.85
C LEU A 25 -2.91 -8.18 -4.09
N PHE A 26 -1.64 -8.52 -3.90
CA PHE A 26 -0.74 -8.98 -4.96
C PHE A 26 -1.28 -10.22 -5.68
N LYS A 27 -1.83 -11.20 -4.94
CA LYS A 27 -2.45 -12.39 -5.54
C LYS A 27 -3.74 -12.09 -6.30
N LYS A 28 -4.48 -11.05 -5.89
CA LYS A 28 -5.74 -10.62 -6.52
C LYS A 28 -5.53 -9.64 -7.68
N ALA A 29 -4.34 -9.06 -7.80
CA ALA A 29 -3.98 -8.14 -8.87
C ALA A 29 -4.08 -8.81 -10.24
N LYS A 30 -4.73 -8.13 -11.18
CA LYS A 30 -5.00 -8.66 -12.53
C LYS A 30 -3.94 -8.23 -13.53
N THR A 31 -3.32 -7.09 -13.27
CA THR A 31 -2.32 -6.49 -14.15
C THR A 31 -0.94 -6.56 -13.53
N LYS A 32 0.07 -6.49 -14.40
CA LYS A 32 1.46 -6.48 -13.95
C LYS A 32 1.80 -5.19 -13.22
N GLU A 33 1.25 -4.05 -13.64
CA GLU A 33 1.44 -2.80 -12.91
C GLU A 33 0.90 -2.86 -11.47
N GLU A 34 -0.26 -3.47 -11.25
CA GLU A 34 -0.80 -3.67 -9.89
C GLU A 34 0.10 -4.60 -9.06
N GLN A 35 0.60 -5.69 -9.66
CA GLN A 35 1.52 -6.61 -8.98
C GLN A 35 2.82 -5.91 -8.58
N ASP A 36 3.43 -5.15 -9.50
CA ASP A 36 4.67 -4.40 -9.23
C ASP A 36 4.44 -3.35 -8.13
N PHE A 37 3.29 -2.66 -8.13
CA PHE A 37 2.93 -1.70 -7.07
C PHE A 37 2.87 -2.37 -5.68
N TYR A 38 2.17 -3.50 -5.55
CA TYR A 38 2.08 -4.20 -4.26
C TYR A 38 3.42 -4.80 -3.83
N MET A 39 4.26 -5.21 -4.77
CA MET A 39 5.60 -5.73 -4.49
C MET A 39 6.54 -4.64 -3.97
N ASP A 40 6.57 -3.47 -4.61
CA ASP A 40 7.34 -2.31 -4.13
C ASP A 40 6.89 -1.84 -2.76
N LEU A 41 5.58 -1.84 -2.53
CA LEU A 41 5.00 -1.47 -1.24
C LEU A 41 5.40 -2.49 -0.15
N SER A 42 5.33 -3.79 -0.46
CA SER A 42 5.73 -4.86 0.45
C SER A 42 7.23 -4.81 0.79
N ASN A 43 8.08 -4.56 -0.20
CA ASN A 43 9.52 -4.39 -0.03
C ASN A 43 9.85 -3.19 0.88
N ARG A 44 9.12 -2.08 0.74
CA ARG A 44 9.29 -0.90 1.62
C ARG A 44 8.87 -1.15 3.06
N ILE A 45 7.85 -1.97 3.29
CA ILE A 45 7.43 -2.36 4.65
C ILE A 45 8.49 -3.28 5.27
N LEU A 46 8.95 -4.30 4.52
CA LEU A 46 10.01 -5.21 4.96
C LEU A 46 11.34 -4.51 5.27
N GLN A 47 11.69 -3.45 4.53
CA GLN A 47 12.90 -2.66 4.83
C GLN A 47 12.78 -1.78 6.09
N LYS A 48 11.57 -1.61 6.64
CA LYS A 48 11.31 -0.86 7.88
C LYS A 48 11.22 -1.74 9.13
N GLU A 49 11.10 -3.06 8.98
CA GLU A 49 11.27 -4.05 10.07
C GLU A 49 12.75 -4.32 10.35
#